data_AF-A0A1W1XSZ5-F1
#
_entry.id   AF-A0A1W1XSZ5-F1
#
_cell.length_a   1.000
_cell.length_b   1.000
_cell.length_c   1.000
_cell.angle_alpha   90.00
_cell.angle_beta   90.00
_cell.angle_gamma   90.00
#
_symmetry.space_group_name_H-M   'P 1'
#
loop_
_entity.id
_entity.type
_entity.pdbx_description
1 polymer ?
#
loop_
_entity_poly.entity_id
_entity_poly.type
_entity_poly.pdbx_seq_one_letter_code
_entity_poly.pdbx_strand_id
1 'polypeptide(L)'
;MKSKVIKAIIICIVVVGIGGAGYFGYNKFFKKSAAVTSSKYSTSTVKKMSISKTIQGTGAAYAGTTYAVAPNNNGIIADLTVKVGDTVTAGQKLFVSSSSDLTKAVTTATRNLTKAKAQLAADESSLTTAKTQLTTDESADKVDATKVASDEKSISDTNSKISDDGDSVSDATTALSDANTALTKQTVTSPIAGLVTSVDNANGDSGQSGKSAVTVTDMNSMKVKVSVDELDISSVTVGQKATIKFDALSDKSFTGSVESVAQTGTTSNNVTTYDVVVSISNPTGIKLGMNADVTIAVQSKDNAIVIPEEALVESNSKKYVRVEDTTKSNNMQSNNNSSNATSNSKLVEITTGLETEDYIEVTKGVTEGETILVQLPSSSSSTNTQQGGMGGPGGSMGSGGGMPSGGGQGGGQSSSNSKSTSGK
;
A
#
# COMPACT_ATOMS: atom_id res chain seq x y z
N MET A 1 -105.79 34.83 -0.31
CA MET A 1 -104.38 35.04 0.13
C MET A 1 -103.81 33.94 1.05
N LYS A 2 -104.59 32.96 1.53
CA LYS A 2 -104.15 32.00 2.57
C LYS A 2 -103.33 30.77 2.09
N SER A 3 -103.29 30.44 0.79
CA SER A 3 -102.59 29.22 0.29
C SER A 3 -101.10 29.40 -0.05
N LYS A 4 -100.64 30.64 -0.28
CA LYS A 4 -99.23 30.92 -0.63
C LYS A 4 -98.31 30.93 0.60
N VAL A 5 -98.83 31.35 1.75
CA VAL A 5 -98.08 31.41 3.02
C VAL A 5 -97.80 30.01 3.58
N ILE A 6 -98.76 29.09 3.48
CA ILE A 6 -98.59 27.70 3.95
C ILE A 6 -97.51 26.96 3.15
N LYS A 7 -97.43 27.17 1.83
CA LYS A 7 -96.37 26.57 1.00
C LYS A 7 -94.98 27.11 1.33
N ALA A 8 -94.86 28.40 1.66
CA ALA A 8 -93.58 29.00 2.05
C ALA A 8 -93.06 28.45 3.40
N ILE A 9 -93.95 28.19 4.36
CA ILE A 9 -93.59 27.64 5.67
C ILE A 9 -93.12 26.18 5.53
N ILE A 10 -93.78 25.36 4.71
CA ILE A 10 -93.38 23.96 4.48
C ILE A 10 -92.00 23.89 3.81
N ILE A 11 -91.71 24.78 2.84
CA ILE A 11 -90.40 24.84 2.18
C ILE A 11 -89.30 25.23 3.18
N CYS A 12 -89.55 26.19 4.07
CA CYS A 12 -88.56 26.58 5.08
C CYS A 12 -88.24 25.45 6.07
N ILE A 13 -89.23 24.67 6.50
CA ILE A 13 -89.02 23.55 7.43
C ILE A 13 -88.20 22.43 6.77
N VAL A 14 -88.45 22.15 5.49
CA VAL A 14 -87.68 21.14 4.74
C VAL A 14 -86.22 21.57 4.55
N VAL A 15 -85.97 22.85 4.26
CA VAL A 15 -84.59 23.37 4.09
C VAL A 15 -83.80 23.31 5.41
N VAL A 16 -84.43 23.65 6.54
CA VAL A 16 -83.79 23.55 7.86
C VAL A 16 -83.53 22.09 8.27
N GLY A 17 -84.45 21.18 7.95
CA GLY A 17 -84.29 19.74 8.20
C GLY A 17 -83.11 19.12 7.43
N ILE A 18 -82.94 19.50 6.16
CA ILE A 18 -81.84 19.01 5.32
C ILE A 18 -80.50 19.62 5.77
N GLY A 19 -80.48 20.90 6.16
CA GLY A 19 -79.28 21.56 6.71
C GLY A 19 -78.81 20.94 8.04
N GLY A 20 -79.74 20.62 8.95
CA GLY A 20 -79.44 19.98 10.23
C GLY A 20 -78.93 18.54 10.10
N ALA A 21 -79.54 17.76 9.20
CA ALA A 21 -79.11 16.39 8.91
C ALA A 21 -77.74 16.35 8.21
N GLY A 22 -77.47 17.31 7.31
CA GLY A 22 -76.17 17.46 6.66
C GLY A 22 -75.04 17.81 7.62
N TYR A 23 -75.28 18.73 8.57
CA TYR A 23 -74.29 19.12 9.57
C TYR A 23 -73.99 18.00 10.57
N PHE A 24 -75.02 17.28 11.04
CA PHE A 24 -74.84 16.18 11.99
C PHE A 24 -74.23 14.95 11.33
N GLY A 25 -74.60 14.66 10.07
CA GLY A 25 -73.97 13.63 9.25
C GLY A 25 -72.48 13.92 9.03
N TYR A 26 -72.12 15.16 8.71
CA TYR A 26 -70.72 15.53 8.51
C TYR A 26 -69.88 15.41 9.79
N ASN A 27 -70.36 15.89 10.94
CA ASN A 27 -69.60 15.82 12.19
C ASN A 27 -69.47 14.39 12.75
N LYS A 28 -70.40 13.49 12.42
CA LYS A 28 -70.37 12.08 12.85
C LYS A 28 -69.61 11.16 11.88
N PHE A 29 -69.52 11.51 10.59
CA PHE A 29 -68.78 10.72 9.58
C PHE A 29 -67.40 11.27 9.21
N PHE A 30 -67.12 12.58 9.38
CA PHE A 30 -65.86 13.21 8.94
C PHE A 30 -64.95 13.72 10.06
N LYS A 31 -65.23 13.42 11.33
CA LYS A 31 -64.17 13.44 12.36
C LYS A 31 -63.23 12.26 12.10
N LYS A 32 -62.31 12.48 11.17
CA LYS A 32 -61.11 11.68 10.96
C LYS A 32 -60.34 11.69 12.27
N SER A 33 -60.48 10.63 13.07
CA SER A 33 -59.56 10.35 14.17
C SER A 33 -58.15 10.45 13.60
N ALA A 34 -57.33 11.33 14.17
CA ALA A 34 -55.90 11.29 13.94
C ALA A 34 -55.44 9.89 14.35
N ALA A 35 -55.18 9.03 13.37
CA ALA A 35 -54.50 7.77 13.63
C ALA A 35 -53.16 8.15 14.24
N VAL A 36 -52.97 7.84 15.53
CA VAL A 36 -51.67 7.87 16.17
C VAL A 36 -50.80 6.95 15.34
N THR A 37 -49.87 7.52 14.59
CA THR A 37 -48.87 6.75 13.86
C THR A 37 -48.06 6.00 14.91
N SER A 38 -48.32 4.71 15.09
CA SER A 38 -47.53 3.84 15.95
C SER A 38 -46.13 3.73 15.33
N SER A 39 -45.21 4.60 15.76
CA SER A 39 -43.80 4.44 15.46
C SER A 39 -43.36 3.11 16.06
N LYS A 40 -42.99 2.14 15.20
CA LYS A 40 -42.46 0.86 15.63
C LYS A 40 -41.05 1.10 16.18
N TYR A 41 -40.79 0.63 17.39
CA TYR A 41 -39.45 0.65 17.99
C TYR A 41 -38.89 -0.77 18.03
N SER A 42 -37.61 -0.93 17.73
CA SER A 42 -36.84 -2.12 18.07
C SER A 42 -36.13 -1.87 19.40
N THR A 43 -35.96 -2.91 20.21
CA THR A 43 -35.14 -2.83 21.43
C THR A 43 -33.69 -3.18 21.11
N SER A 44 -32.76 -2.53 21.80
CA SER A 44 -31.34 -2.91 21.85
C SER A 44 -30.86 -2.79 23.30
N THR A 45 -29.79 -3.52 23.65
CA THR A 45 -29.23 -3.50 25.02
C THR A 45 -27.89 -2.78 25.00
N VAL A 46 -27.70 -1.86 25.95
CA VAL A 46 -26.41 -1.19 26.17
C VAL A 46 -25.37 -2.23 26.61
N LYS A 47 -24.24 -2.31 25.91
CA LYS A 47 -23.19 -3.30 26.18
C LYS A 47 -21.84 -2.62 26.30
N LYS A 48 -20.90 -3.28 26.97
CA LYS A 48 -19.48 -2.93 26.90
C LYS A 48 -18.80 -3.69 25.77
N MET A 49 -18.08 -2.97 24.92
CA MET A 49 -17.22 -3.56 23.90
C MET A 49 -16.07 -2.62 23.51
N SER A 50 -15.06 -3.17 22.84
CA SER A 50 -14.04 -2.34 22.20
C SER A 50 -14.59 -1.76 20.90
N ILE A 51 -14.42 -0.46 20.71
CA ILE A 51 -14.76 0.23 19.47
C ILE A 51 -13.53 0.96 18.92
N SER A 52 -13.46 1.08 17.60
CA SER A 52 -12.38 1.78 16.93
C SER A 52 -12.92 2.58 15.75
N LYS A 53 -12.51 3.85 15.67
CA LYS A 53 -12.67 4.65 14.46
C LYS A 53 -11.55 4.25 13.49
N THR A 54 -11.96 3.90 12.28
CA THR A 54 -11.05 3.41 11.25
C THR A 54 -11.10 4.31 10.02
N ILE A 55 -10.01 4.32 9.28
CA ILE A 55 -9.91 4.89 7.93
C ILE A 55 -9.58 3.74 6.99
N GLN A 56 -10.25 3.69 5.86
CA GLN A 56 -10.03 2.68 4.84
C GLN A 56 -9.33 3.29 3.64
N GLY A 57 -8.43 2.53 3.04
CA GLY A 57 -7.81 2.89 1.78
C GLY A 57 -7.38 1.64 1.03
N THR A 58 -7.15 1.79 -0.27
CA THR A 58 -6.70 0.70 -1.13
C THR A 58 -5.28 0.95 -1.59
N GLY A 59 -4.56 -0.14 -1.89
CA GLY A 59 -3.16 -0.09 -2.25
C GLY A 59 -2.66 -1.38 -2.87
N ALA A 60 -1.37 -1.42 -3.17
CA ALA A 60 -0.70 -2.63 -3.64
C ALA A 60 0.51 -2.97 -2.76
N ALA A 61 0.73 -4.27 -2.54
CA ALA A 61 1.90 -4.75 -1.82
C ALA A 61 3.17 -4.65 -2.65
N TYR A 62 4.24 -4.20 -2.01
CA TYR A 62 5.57 -4.12 -2.59
C TYR A 62 6.62 -4.48 -1.52
N ALA A 63 7.85 -4.75 -1.95
CA ALA A 63 8.94 -5.02 -1.03
C ALA A 63 9.61 -3.71 -0.59
N GLY A 64 10.00 -3.63 0.68
CA GLY A 64 10.76 -2.51 1.19
C GLY A 64 12.15 -2.39 0.55
N THR A 65 12.76 -3.52 0.20
CA THR A 65 14.13 -3.55 -0.34
C THR A 65 14.23 -4.48 -1.55
N THR A 66 14.75 -3.95 -2.67
CA THR A 66 15.05 -4.67 -3.89
C THR A 66 16.44 -4.29 -4.38
N TYR A 67 17.26 -5.29 -4.74
CA TYR A 67 18.58 -5.10 -5.34
C TYR A 67 18.59 -5.66 -6.76
N ALA A 68 18.82 -4.78 -7.72
CA ALA A 68 19.17 -5.16 -9.08
C ALA A 68 20.69 -5.44 -9.11
N VAL A 69 21.05 -6.72 -9.16
CA VAL A 69 22.44 -7.18 -9.12
C VAL A 69 23.02 -7.21 -10.52
N ALA A 70 24.05 -6.39 -10.73
CA ALA A 70 24.77 -6.28 -11.99
C ALA A 70 26.16 -6.95 -11.91
N PRO A 71 26.75 -7.34 -13.05
CA PRO A 71 28.15 -7.72 -13.12
C PRO A 71 29.08 -6.63 -12.59
N ASN A 72 30.09 -7.00 -11.80
CA ASN A 72 31.12 -6.06 -11.32
C ASN A 72 32.08 -5.63 -12.43
N ASN A 73 32.17 -6.42 -13.51
CA ASN A 73 33.04 -6.22 -14.66
C ASN A 73 32.31 -6.68 -15.92
N ASN A 74 32.69 -6.11 -17.05
CA ASN A 74 32.22 -6.59 -18.34
C ASN A 74 32.81 -7.98 -18.62
N GLY A 75 32.01 -8.87 -19.18
CA GLY A 75 32.38 -10.26 -19.39
C GLY A 75 31.25 -11.08 -20.00
N ILE A 76 31.41 -12.40 -19.97
CA ILE A 76 30.36 -13.36 -20.33
C ILE A 76 29.77 -13.95 -19.05
N ILE A 77 28.45 -13.96 -18.94
CA ILE A 77 27.75 -14.59 -17.82
C ILE A 77 27.94 -16.10 -17.91
N ALA A 78 28.44 -16.69 -16.84
CA ALA A 78 28.65 -18.12 -16.67
C ALA A 78 28.18 -18.54 -15.28
N ASP A 79 27.95 -19.84 -15.09
CA ASP A 79 27.52 -20.41 -13.80
C ASP A 79 26.32 -19.71 -13.14
N LEU A 80 25.41 -19.14 -13.94
CA LEU A 80 24.14 -18.63 -13.44
C LEU A 80 23.27 -19.82 -13.06
N THR A 81 23.11 -20.03 -11.75
CA THR A 81 22.40 -21.19 -11.19
C THR A 81 20.99 -20.87 -10.72
N VAL A 82 20.69 -19.60 -10.48
CA VAL A 82 19.41 -19.15 -9.90
C VAL A 82 18.36 -18.91 -10.97
N LYS A 83 17.09 -19.10 -10.60
CA LYS A 83 15.93 -18.87 -11.44
C LYS A 83 14.93 -17.96 -10.72
N VAL A 84 14.04 -17.34 -11.50
CA VAL A 84 12.92 -16.58 -10.93
C VAL A 84 12.10 -17.49 -10.03
N GLY A 85 11.88 -17.06 -8.78
CA GLY A 85 11.20 -17.82 -7.74
C GLY A 85 12.14 -18.53 -6.75
N ASP A 86 13.45 -18.59 -7.02
CA ASP A 86 14.41 -19.17 -6.07
C ASP A 86 14.63 -18.23 -4.87
N THR A 87 14.77 -18.81 -3.68
CA THR A 87 15.19 -18.08 -2.48
C THR A 87 16.71 -18.19 -2.33
N VAL A 88 17.37 -17.06 -2.09
CA VAL A 88 18.83 -16.97 -1.93
C VAL A 88 19.19 -16.35 -0.58
N THR A 89 20.34 -16.73 -0.03
CA THR A 89 20.91 -16.11 1.17
C THR A 89 21.87 -14.98 0.82
N ALA A 90 22.13 -14.07 1.76
CA ALA A 90 23.16 -13.05 1.58
C ALA A 90 24.54 -13.71 1.40
N GLY A 91 25.31 -13.25 0.42
CA GLY A 91 26.61 -13.81 0.06
C GLY A 91 26.55 -15.05 -0.84
N GLN A 92 25.35 -15.59 -1.14
CA GLN A 92 25.21 -16.73 -2.05
C GLN A 92 25.65 -16.34 -3.47
N LYS A 93 26.46 -17.18 -4.12
CA LYS A 93 26.83 -17.03 -5.53
C LYS A 93 25.57 -17.04 -6.41
N LEU A 94 25.41 -16.01 -7.23
CA LEU A 94 24.34 -15.92 -8.22
C LEU A 94 24.83 -16.37 -9.60
N PHE A 95 25.95 -15.80 -10.04
CA PHE A 95 26.60 -16.08 -11.32
C PHE A 95 28.07 -15.64 -11.30
N VAL A 96 28.81 -15.97 -12.35
CA VAL A 96 30.18 -15.53 -12.61
C VAL A 96 30.20 -14.68 -13.88
N SER A 97 30.80 -13.48 -13.83
CA SER A 97 31.06 -12.65 -15.01
C SER A 97 32.48 -12.93 -15.50
N SER A 98 32.62 -13.95 -16.35
CA SER A 98 33.90 -14.42 -16.85
C SER A 98 34.56 -13.37 -17.74
N SER A 99 35.75 -12.90 -17.35
CA SER A 99 36.55 -11.96 -18.13
C SER A 99 37.95 -12.51 -18.38
N SER A 100 38.25 -12.76 -19.66
CA SER A 100 39.59 -13.19 -20.07
C SER A 100 40.66 -12.12 -19.78
N ASP A 101 40.27 -10.85 -19.72
CA ASP A 101 41.20 -9.74 -19.52
C ASP A 101 41.65 -9.64 -18.05
N LEU A 102 40.77 -9.96 -17.10
CA LEU A 102 41.16 -10.05 -15.68
C LEU A 102 42.14 -11.22 -15.46
N THR A 103 41.92 -12.36 -16.11
CA THR A 103 42.88 -13.49 -16.06
C THR A 103 44.23 -13.12 -16.67
N LYS A 104 44.25 -12.38 -17.78
CA LYS A 104 45.48 -11.86 -18.40
C LYS A 104 46.17 -10.83 -17.49
N ALA A 105 45.41 -10.01 -16.76
CA ALA A 105 45.96 -9.04 -15.81
C ALA A 105 46.70 -9.75 -14.66
N VAL A 106 46.10 -10.79 -14.05
CA VAL A 106 46.76 -11.60 -13.02
C VAL A 106 48.02 -12.27 -13.56
N THR A 107 47.95 -12.85 -14.77
CA THR A 107 49.11 -13.46 -15.42
C THR A 107 50.24 -12.46 -15.63
N THR A 108 49.90 -11.23 -16.05
CA THR A 108 50.90 -10.17 -16.29
C THR A 108 51.50 -9.67 -15.00
N ALA A 109 50.69 -9.40 -13.96
CA ALA A 109 51.17 -8.97 -12.65
C ALA A 109 52.08 -10.03 -12.01
N THR A 110 51.74 -11.32 -12.16
CA THR A 110 52.57 -12.43 -11.68
C THR A 110 53.94 -12.43 -12.38
N ARG A 111 53.98 -12.26 -13.70
CA ARG A 111 55.25 -12.18 -14.45
C ARG A 111 56.09 -10.98 -14.02
N ASN A 112 55.47 -9.83 -13.79
CA ASN A 112 56.18 -8.62 -13.33
C ASN A 112 56.78 -8.84 -11.93
N LEU A 113 56.03 -9.46 -11.01
CA LEU A 113 56.55 -9.82 -9.69
C LEU A 113 57.74 -10.78 -9.78
N THR A 114 57.66 -11.81 -10.62
CA THR A 114 58.77 -12.74 -10.85
C THR A 114 60.00 -12.02 -11.39
N LYS A 115 59.82 -11.09 -12.34
CA LYS A 115 60.92 -10.28 -12.90
C LYS A 115 61.57 -9.39 -11.83
N ALA A 116 60.78 -8.69 -11.02
CA ALA A 116 61.29 -7.83 -9.95
C ALA A 116 62.07 -8.63 -8.91
N LYS A 117 61.55 -9.79 -8.49
CA LYS A 117 62.25 -10.69 -7.55
C LYS A 117 63.56 -11.23 -8.11
N ALA A 118 63.58 -11.57 -9.40
CA ALA A 118 64.80 -12.04 -10.06
C ALA A 118 65.86 -10.93 -10.14
N GLN A 119 65.45 -9.68 -10.36
CA GLN A 119 66.35 -8.53 -10.38
C GLN A 119 66.94 -8.26 -8.99
N LEU A 120 66.10 -8.22 -7.95
CA LEU A 120 66.55 -8.09 -6.56
C LEU A 120 67.59 -9.16 -6.19
N ALA A 121 67.32 -10.43 -6.53
CA ALA A 121 68.24 -11.52 -6.25
C ALA A 121 69.57 -11.39 -7.03
N ALA A 122 69.55 -10.83 -8.24
CA ALA A 122 70.76 -10.57 -9.02
C ALA A 122 71.63 -9.48 -8.38
N ASP A 123 71.00 -8.43 -7.85
CA ASP A 123 71.70 -7.32 -7.21
C ASP A 123 72.20 -7.71 -5.80
N GLU A 124 71.47 -8.55 -5.05
CA GLU A 124 71.95 -9.17 -3.81
C GLU A 124 73.20 -10.06 -4.04
N SER A 125 73.23 -10.83 -5.14
CA SER A 125 74.40 -11.59 -5.55
C SER A 125 75.59 -10.68 -5.93
N SER A 126 75.29 -9.57 -6.62
CA SER A 126 76.29 -8.56 -6.98
C SER A 126 76.89 -7.88 -5.74
N LEU A 127 76.08 -7.59 -4.72
CA LEU A 127 76.55 -7.05 -3.44
C LEU A 127 77.51 -8.01 -2.74
N THR A 128 77.20 -9.31 -2.75
CA THR A 128 78.08 -10.34 -2.17
C THR A 128 79.43 -10.38 -2.87
N THR A 129 79.43 -10.25 -4.21
CA THR A 129 80.65 -10.18 -5.00
C THR A 129 81.45 -8.91 -4.67
N ALA A 130 80.80 -7.75 -4.60
CA ALA A 130 81.45 -6.48 -4.25
C ALA A 130 82.07 -6.50 -2.84
N LYS A 131 81.40 -7.08 -1.85
CA LYS A 131 81.95 -7.28 -0.49
C LYS A 131 83.15 -8.21 -0.46
N THR A 132 83.13 -9.27 -1.27
CA THR A 132 84.25 -10.20 -1.39
C THR A 132 85.46 -9.52 -2.02
N GLN A 133 85.24 -8.66 -3.02
CA GLN A 133 86.30 -7.88 -3.65
C GLN A 133 86.93 -6.89 -2.67
N LEU A 134 86.10 -6.13 -1.93
CA LEU A 134 86.58 -5.22 -0.87
C LEU A 134 87.48 -5.97 0.12
N THR A 135 87.02 -7.12 0.63
CA THR A 135 87.78 -7.94 1.59
C THR A 135 89.12 -8.39 1.01
N THR A 136 89.16 -8.70 -0.28
CA THR A 136 90.38 -9.12 -0.99
C THR A 136 91.36 -7.96 -1.12
N ASP A 137 90.89 -6.78 -1.50
CA ASP A 137 91.72 -5.58 -1.69
C ASP A 137 92.21 -5.01 -0.33
N GLU A 138 91.43 -5.15 0.74
CA GLU A 138 91.83 -4.82 2.12
C GLU A 138 92.91 -5.78 2.67
N SER A 139 92.92 -7.04 2.22
CA SER A 139 93.86 -8.07 2.69
C SER A 139 95.17 -8.12 1.89
N ALA A 140 95.38 -7.22 0.93
CA ALA A 140 96.57 -7.22 0.09
C ALA A 140 97.83 -6.74 0.84
N ASP A 141 99.01 -7.33 0.52
CA ASP A 141 100.31 -6.99 1.12
C ASP A 141 100.64 -5.48 1.08
N LYS A 142 100.15 -4.78 0.05
CA LYS A 142 100.16 -3.32 -0.05
C LYS A 142 98.78 -2.84 -0.44
N VAL A 143 98.04 -2.32 0.55
CA VAL A 143 96.69 -1.78 0.35
C VAL A 143 96.72 -0.57 -0.59
N ASP A 144 95.91 -0.61 -1.64
CA ASP A 144 95.63 0.53 -2.51
C ASP A 144 94.35 1.24 -2.05
N ALA A 145 94.53 2.36 -1.35
CA ALA A 145 93.41 3.14 -0.81
C ALA A 145 92.40 3.60 -1.88
N THR A 146 92.83 3.75 -3.14
CA THR A 146 91.91 4.14 -4.23
C THR A 146 91.00 2.99 -4.67
N LYS A 147 91.49 1.75 -4.61
CA LYS A 147 90.70 0.55 -4.92
C LYS A 147 89.69 0.26 -3.81
N VAL A 148 90.12 0.34 -2.55
CA VAL A 148 89.22 0.22 -1.39
C VAL A 148 88.08 1.24 -1.46
N ALA A 149 88.38 2.52 -1.69
CA ALA A 149 87.35 3.56 -1.83
C ALA A 149 86.40 3.32 -3.02
N SER A 150 86.90 2.76 -4.12
CA SER A 150 86.07 2.37 -5.27
C SER A 150 85.14 1.21 -4.93
N ASP A 151 85.61 0.21 -4.20
CA ASP A 151 84.81 -0.95 -3.78
C ASP A 151 83.74 -0.55 -2.76
N GLU A 152 84.07 0.31 -1.79
CA GLU A 152 83.10 0.90 -0.86
C GLU A 152 81.99 1.67 -1.61
N LYS A 153 82.36 2.46 -2.61
CA LYS A 153 81.40 3.15 -3.47
C LYS A 153 80.52 2.15 -4.24
N SER A 154 81.12 1.09 -4.80
CA SER A 154 80.39 0.03 -5.52
C SER A 154 79.36 -0.68 -4.61
N ILE A 155 79.74 -0.96 -3.37
CA ILE A 155 78.84 -1.51 -2.34
C ILE A 155 77.70 -0.54 -2.05
N SER A 156 78.00 0.75 -1.85
CA SER A 156 76.98 1.77 -1.63
C SER A 156 76.00 1.86 -2.80
N ASP A 157 76.50 1.93 -4.03
CA ASP A 157 75.68 1.99 -5.25
C ASP A 157 74.80 0.73 -5.38
N THR A 158 75.34 -0.45 -5.05
CA THR A 158 74.59 -1.72 -5.10
C THR A 158 73.52 -1.80 -4.01
N ASN A 159 73.81 -1.30 -2.80
CA ASN A 159 72.80 -1.22 -1.74
C ASN A 159 71.64 -0.30 -2.13
N SER A 160 71.91 0.82 -2.81
CA SER A 160 70.85 1.67 -3.36
C SER A 160 69.99 0.93 -4.37
N LYS A 161 70.60 0.18 -5.30
CA LYS A 161 69.83 -0.64 -6.26
C LYS A 161 68.99 -1.73 -5.58
N ILE A 162 69.52 -2.41 -4.56
CA ILE A 162 68.76 -3.39 -3.77
C ILE A 162 67.56 -2.74 -3.10
N SER A 163 67.71 -1.51 -2.59
CA SER A 163 66.58 -0.74 -2.05
C SER A 163 65.53 -0.47 -3.13
N ASP A 164 65.94 0.03 -4.30
CA ASP A 164 65.05 0.34 -5.42
C ASP A 164 64.33 -0.92 -5.97
N ASP A 165 65.04 -2.06 -6.03
CA ASP A 165 64.50 -3.35 -6.42
C ASP A 165 63.53 -3.89 -5.35
N GLY A 166 63.80 -3.63 -4.07
CA GLY A 166 62.89 -3.92 -2.96
C GLY A 166 61.55 -3.19 -3.11
N ASP A 167 61.60 -1.90 -3.44
CA ASP A 167 60.41 -1.10 -3.76
C ASP A 167 59.69 -1.64 -5.00
N SER A 168 60.44 -2.02 -6.05
CA SER A 168 59.89 -2.63 -7.26
C SER A 168 59.17 -3.96 -6.99
N VAL A 169 59.68 -4.78 -6.07
CA VAL A 169 59.00 -6.02 -5.62
C VAL A 169 57.73 -5.68 -4.84
N SER A 170 57.74 -4.66 -3.99
CA SER A 170 56.57 -4.18 -3.25
C SER A 170 55.46 -3.71 -4.20
N ASP A 171 55.80 -2.90 -5.19
CA ASP A 171 54.87 -2.40 -6.20
C ASP A 171 54.26 -3.53 -7.03
N ALA A 172 55.10 -4.47 -7.50
CA ALA A 172 54.63 -5.62 -8.26
C ALA A 172 53.75 -6.56 -7.42
N THR A 173 54.00 -6.66 -6.12
CA THR A 173 53.17 -7.44 -5.18
C THR A 173 51.80 -6.79 -5.01
N THR A 174 51.75 -5.47 -4.85
CA THR A 174 50.51 -4.70 -4.78
C THR A 174 49.69 -4.85 -6.06
N ALA A 175 50.32 -4.69 -7.23
CA ALA A 175 49.66 -4.88 -8.52
C ALA A 175 49.07 -6.30 -8.70
N LEU A 176 49.75 -7.33 -8.20
CA LEU A 176 49.23 -8.70 -8.20
C LEU A 176 48.03 -8.86 -7.24
N SER A 177 48.09 -8.25 -6.06
CA SER A 177 46.97 -8.23 -5.11
C SER A 177 45.72 -7.56 -5.70
N ASP A 178 45.89 -6.42 -6.37
CA ASP A 178 44.81 -5.69 -7.03
C ASP A 178 44.19 -6.49 -8.17
N ALA A 179 45.04 -7.12 -9.01
CA ALA A 179 44.58 -7.98 -10.09
C ALA A 179 43.79 -9.20 -9.56
N ASN A 180 44.24 -9.82 -8.47
CA ASN A 180 43.51 -10.92 -7.83
C ASN A 180 42.19 -10.46 -7.23
N THR A 181 42.17 -9.30 -6.56
CA THR A 181 40.94 -8.72 -6.03
C THR A 181 39.93 -8.46 -7.15
N ALA A 182 40.37 -7.90 -8.28
CA ALA A 182 39.51 -7.73 -9.44
C ALA A 182 39.03 -9.08 -10.01
N LEU A 183 39.87 -10.12 -10.03
CA LEU A 183 39.50 -11.46 -10.46
C LEU A 183 38.42 -12.08 -9.56
N THR A 184 38.54 -11.97 -8.23
CA THR A 184 37.54 -12.51 -7.30
C THR A 184 36.18 -11.85 -7.45
N LYS A 185 36.14 -10.56 -7.82
CA LYS A 185 34.90 -9.82 -8.11
C LYS A 185 34.15 -10.32 -9.35
N GLN A 186 34.72 -11.22 -10.15
CA GLN A 186 33.96 -11.92 -11.19
C GLN A 186 32.84 -12.78 -10.62
N THR A 187 33.02 -13.33 -9.41
CA THR A 187 31.94 -14.05 -8.73
C THR A 187 30.99 -13.02 -8.14
N VAL A 188 29.78 -12.97 -8.68
CA VAL A 188 28.76 -12.03 -8.21
C VAL A 188 27.84 -12.77 -7.25
N THR A 189 27.72 -12.21 -6.05
CA THR A 189 26.94 -12.77 -4.96
C THR A 189 25.73 -11.89 -4.64
N SER A 190 24.74 -12.47 -3.96
CA SER A 190 23.57 -11.70 -3.51
C SER A 190 23.95 -10.78 -2.35
N PRO A 191 23.65 -9.46 -2.41
CA PRO A 191 23.91 -8.54 -1.30
C PRO A 191 22.95 -8.75 -0.12
N ILE A 192 21.78 -9.34 -0.37
CA ILE A 192 20.73 -9.58 0.62
C ILE A 192 20.23 -11.03 0.55
N ALA A 193 19.61 -11.50 1.62
CA ALA A 193 18.76 -12.69 1.54
C ALA A 193 17.40 -12.28 0.95
N GLY A 194 16.84 -13.08 0.06
CA GLY A 194 15.58 -12.73 -0.59
C GLY A 194 15.16 -13.69 -1.70
N LEU A 195 14.11 -13.30 -2.40
CA LEU A 195 13.55 -14.01 -3.55
C LEU A 195 14.11 -13.41 -4.85
N VAL A 196 14.52 -14.27 -5.78
CA VAL A 196 14.89 -13.86 -7.14
C VAL A 196 13.61 -13.52 -7.91
N THR A 197 13.42 -12.24 -8.24
CA THR A 197 12.21 -11.73 -8.91
C THR A 197 12.38 -11.54 -10.41
N SER A 198 13.61 -11.31 -10.88
CA SER A 198 13.94 -11.29 -12.31
C SER A 198 15.31 -11.91 -12.56
N VAL A 199 15.45 -12.52 -13.73
CA VAL A 199 16.71 -12.97 -14.30
C VAL A 199 16.74 -12.44 -15.73
N ASP A 200 17.50 -11.38 -15.95
CA ASP A 200 17.52 -10.60 -17.20
C ASP A 200 18.60 -11.12 -18.17
N ASN A 201 19.52 -11.95 -17.69
CA ASN A 201 20.60 -12.56 -18.46
C ASN A 201 20.63 -14.09 -18.31
N ALA A 202 21.04 -14.77 -19.38
CA ALA A 202 21.31 -16.21 -19.40
C ALA A 202 22.80 -16.51 -19.45
N ASN A 203 23.18 -17.77 -19.18
CA ASN A 203 24.54 -18.25 -19.40
C ASN A 203 24.91 -18.11 -20.88
N GLY A 204 26.06 -17.50 -21.15
CA GLY A 204 26.55 -17.17 -22.49
C GLY A 204 26.28 -15.72 -22.92
N ASP A 205 25.41 -14.99 -22.23
CA ASP A 205 25.14 -13.59 -22.55
C ASP A 205 26.32 -12.69 -22.18
N SER A 206 26.40 -11.53 -22.86
CA SER A 206 27.33 -10.47 -22.48
C SER A 206 26.82 -9.75 -21.23
N GLY A 207 27.55 -9.90 -20.13
CA GLY A 207 27.38 -9.14 -18.90
C GLY A 207 28.03 -7.77 -19.01
N GLN A 208 27.26 -6.71 -18.75
CA GLN A 208 27.75 -5.33 -18.75
C GLN A 208 27.67 -4.76 -17.33
N SER A 209 28.74 -4.12 -16.88
CA SER A 209 28.72 -3.45 -15.58
C SER A 209 27.67 -2.36 -15.53
N GLY A 210 26.95 -2.26 -14.41
CA GLY A 210 25.84 -1.33 -14.21
C GLY A 210 24.50 -1.76 -14.81
N LYS A 211 24.46 -2.80 -15.66
CA LYS A 211 23.21 -3.39 -16.15
C LYS A 211 22.81 -4.58 -15.28
N SER A 212 21.58 -4.56 -14.77
CA SER A 212 21.00 -5.68 -13.99
C SER A 212 21.06 -6.99 -14.77
N ALA A 213 21.52 -8.05 -14.10
CA ALA A 213 21.46 -9.42 -14.59
C ALA A 213 20.47 -10.26 -13.77
N VAL A 214 20.39 -10.02 -12.45
CA VAL A 214 19.48 -10.73 -11.53
C VAL A 214 18.91 -9.72 -10.55
N THR A 215 17.61 -9.75 -10.30
CA THR A 215 16.99 -8.92 -9.26
C THR A 215 16.62 -9.78 -8.06
N VAL A 216 17.12 -9.41 -6.88
CA VAL A 216 16.83 -10.07 -5.60
C VAL A 216 16.01 -9.12 -4.74
N THR A 217 14.91 -9.61 -4.18
CA THR A 217 13.97 -8.80 -3.42
C THR A 217 13.73 -9.40 -2.03
N ASP A 218 13.78 -8.57 -1.00
CA ASP A 218 13.46 -9.00 0.36
C ASP A 218 11.94 -9.13 0.55
N MET A 219 11.47 -10.36 0.78
CA MET A 219 10.06 -10.67 1.02
C MET A 219 9.65 -10.53 2.50
N ASN A 220 10.58 -10.31 3.43
CA ASN A 220 10.25 -10.19 4.85
C ASN A 220 9.87 -8.75 5.22
N SER A 221 10.40 -7.76 4.51
CA SER A 221 10.10 -6.33 4.70
C SER A 221 9.03 -5.81 3.75
N MET A 222 7.95 -6.58 3.54
CA MET A 222 6.85 -6.15 2.67
C MET A 222 6.02 -5.03 3.27
N LYS A 223 5.53 -4.16 2.39
CA LYS A 223 4.75 -2.96 2.71
C LYS A 223 3.59 -2.83 1.74
N VAL A 224 2.56 -2.08 2.13
CA VAL A 224 1.48 -1.65 1.26
C VAL A 224 1.50 -0.13 1.21
N LYS A 225 1.46 0.42 0.00
CA LYS A 225 1.28 1.85 -0.21
C LYS A 225 -0.21 2.07 -0.44
N VAL A 226 -0.84 2.78 0.50
CA VAL A 226 -2.28 2.99 0.58
C VAL A 226 -2.58 4.44 0.24
N SER A 227 -3.57 4.69 -0.61
CA SER A 227 -4.05 6.05 -0.86
C SER A 227 -5.20 6.37 0.10
N VAL A 228 -5.04 7.46 0.88
CA VAL A 228 -6.02 7.94 1.86
C VAL A 228 -6.52 9.33 1.47
N ASP A 229 -7.81 9.61 1.67
CA ASP A 229 -8.45 10.89 1.31
C ASP A 229 -7.91 12.08 2.15
N GLU A 230 -7.88 13.27 1.55
CA GLU A 230 -7.47 14.53 2.19
C GLU A 230 -8.29 14.85 3.45
N LEU A 231 -9.57 14.49 3.50
CA LEU A 231 -10.41 14.75 4.68
C LEU A 231 -10.01 13.89 5.89
N ASP A 232 -9.48 12.69 5.62
CA ASP A 232 -9.20 11.67 6.63
C ASP A 232 -7.73 11.64 7.06
N ILE A 233 -6.80 12.09 6.20
CA ILE A 233 -5.35 12.01 6.44
C ILE A 233 -4.89 12.70 7.72
N SER A 234 -5.59 13.76 8.14
CA SER A 234 -5.28 14.53 9.35
C SER A 234 -5.31 13.69 10.65
N SER A 235 -6.04 12.58 10.64
CA SER A 235 -6.17 11.66 11.79
C SER A 235 -5.18 10.49 11.72
N VAL A 236 -4.46 10.31 10.62
CA VAL A 236 -3.49 9.22 10.42
C VAL A 236 -2.13 9.62 10.96
N THR A 237 -1.56 8.79 11.83
CA THR A 237 -0.23 9.02 12.41
C THR A 237 0.63 7.75 12.36
N VAL A 238 1.94 7.93 12.28
CA VAL A 238 2.92 6.83 12.34
C VAL A 238 2.73 6.00 13.62
N GLY A 239 2.80 4.68 13.48
CA GLY A 239 2.64 3.71 14.58
C GLY A 239 1.21 3.19 14.79
N GLN A 240 0.20 3.76 14.13
CA GLN A 240 -1.17 3.25 14.20
C GLN A 240 -1.26 1.82 13.64
N LYS A 241 -2.07 0.97 14.29
CA LYS A 241 -2.30 -0.41 13.84
C LYS A 241 -3.18 -0.43 12.59
N ALA A 242 -2.86 -1.32 11.67
CA ALA A 242 -3.63 -1.53 10.46
C ALA A 242 -3.94 -3.01 10.25
N THR A 243 -5.12 -3.27 9.70
CA THR A 243 -5.53 -4.58 9.20
C THR A 243 -5.52 -4.54 7.68
N ILE A 244 -4.87 -5.52 7.06
CA ILE A 244 -4.65 -5.60 5.62
C ILE A 244 -5.33 -6.87 5.11
N LYS A 245 -6.17 -6.73 4.10
CA LYS A 245 -6.82 -7.84 3.40
C LYS A 245 -6.46 -7.78 1.93
N PHE A 246 -6.02 -8.90 1.37
CA PHE A 246 -5.71 -8.99 -0.05
C PHE A 246 -6.88 -9.63 -0.79
N ASP A 247 -7.27 -9.04 -1.92
CA ASP A 247 -8.38 -9.54 -2.75
C ASP A 247 -8.19 -11.01 -3.13
N ALA A 248 -6.93 -11.38 -3.42
CA ALA A 248 -6.54 -12.72 -3.83
C ALA A 248 -6.41 -13.71 -2.66
N LEU A 249 -6.46 -13.25 -1.40
CA LEU A 249 -6.32 -14.06 -0.18
C LEU A 249 -7.52 -13.84 0.75
N SER A 250 -8.73 -14.12 0.25
CA SER A 250 -10.01 -13.84 0.91
C SER A 250 -10.17 -14.41 2.33
N ASP A 251 -9.47 -15.49 2.66
CA ASP A 251 -9.58 -16.16 3.97
C ASP A 251 -8.52 -15.70 4.98
N LYS A 252 -7.65 -14.74 4.62
CA LYS A 252 -6.55 -14.27 5.46
C LYS A 252 -6.60 -12.77 5.69
N SER A 253 -6.40 -12.38 6.94
CA SER A 253 -6.11 -10.99 7.30
C SER A 253 -4.69 -10.90 7.84
N PHE A 254 -4.00 -9.84 7.45
CA PHE A 254 -2.66 -9.52 7.92
C PHE A 254 -2.74 -8.30 8.82
N THR A 255 -1.81 -8.21 9.77
CA THR A 255 -1.69 -7.06 10.65
C THR A 255 -0.46 -6.25 10.25
N GLY A 256 -0.50 -4.96 10.53
CA GLY A 256 0.55 -4.04 10.17
C GLY A 256 0.53 -2.78 11.01
N SER A 257 1.45 -1.88 10.70
CA SER A 257 1.50 -0.55 11.32
C SER A 257 1.86 0.50 10.31
N VAL A 258 1.31 1.71 10.48
CA VAL A 258 1.67 2.87 9.67
C VAL A 258 3.15 3.20 9.91
N GLU A 259 3.95 3.14 8.86
CA GLU A 259 5.39 3.43 8.89
C GLU A 259 5.66 4.88 8.50
N SER A 260 4.96 5.39 7.49
CA SER A 260 5.10 6.78 7.06
C SER A 260 3.81 7.32 6.42
N VAL A 261 3.65 8.63 6.49
CA VAL A 261 2.57 9.39 5.87
C VAL A 261 3.20 10.46 4.99
N ALA A 262 2.82 10.51 3.72
CA ALA A 262 3.33 11.50 2.78
C ALA A 262 2.90 12.92 3.20
N GLN A 263 3.82 13.88 3.08
CA GLN A 263 3.53 15.30 3.32
C GLN A 263 2.94 16.01 2.10
N THR A 264 3.05 15.39 0.93
CA THR A 264 2.57 15.93 -0.34
C THR A 264 1.46 15.03 -0.87
N GLY A 265 0.29 15.60 -1.10
CA GLY A 265 -0.84 14.90 -1.72
C GLY A 265 -0.70 14.85 -3.25
N THR A 266 -1.37 13.88 -3.85
CA THR A 266 -1.54 13.77 -5.30
C THR A 266 -3.00 14.01 -5.65
N THR A 267 -3.28 14.97 -6.54
CA THR A 267 -4.62 15.24 -7.03
C THR A 267 -4.83 14.58 -8.39
N SER A 268 -5.87 13.76 -8.51
CA SER A 268 -6.31 13.15 -9.77
C SER A 268 -7.84 13.25 -9.87
N ASN A 269 -8.36 13.70 -11.00
CA ASN A 269 -9.81 13.88 -11.21
C ASN A 269 -10.51 14.68 -10.09
N ASN A 270 -9.87 15.77 -9.63
CA ASN A 270 -10.35 16.62 -8.52
C ASN A 270 -10.48 15.91 -7.16
N VAL A 271 -9.91 14.72 -6.99
CA VAL A 271 -9.78 14.02 -5.71
C VAL A 271 -8.32 14.07 -5.28
N THR A 272 -8.05 14.61 -4.09
CA THR A 272 -6.71 14.67 -3.50
C THR A 272 -6.54 13.52 -2.52
N THR A 273 -5.48 12.73 -2.71
CA THR A 273 -5.12 11.63 -1.81
C THR A 273 -3.69 11.77 -1.33
N TYR A 274 -3.38 11.15 -0.20
CA TYR A 274 -2.05 11.09 0.40
C TYR A 274 -1.61 9.63 0.51
N ASP A 275 -0.37 9.37 0.12
CA ASP A 275 0.25 8.05 0.26
C ASP A 275 0.57 7.77 1.74
N VAL A 276 0.04 6.67 2.26
CA VAL A 276 0.37 6.11 3.57
C VAL A 276 1.06 4.77 3.37
N VAL A 277 2.25 4.61 3.93
CA VAL A 277 2.99 3.35 3.86
C VAL A 277 2.72 2.55 5.13
N VAL A 278 2.22 1.33 4.95
CA VAL A 278 1.91 0.40 6.04
C VAL A 278 2.82 -0.81 5.93
N SER A 279 3.56 -1.12 6.98
CA SER A 279 4.39 -2.34 7.05
C SER A 279 3.52 -3.56 7.31
N ILE A 280 3.86 -4.70 6.71
CA ILE A 280 3.12 -5.95 6.88
C ILE A 280 3.86 -6.84 7.88
N SER A 281 3.17 -7.28 8.93
CA SER A 281 3.71 -8.26 9.87
C SER A 281 3.55 -9.68 9.32
N ASN A 282 4.64 -10.45 9.31
CA ASN A 282 4.68 -11.85 8.86
C ASN A 282 4.05 -12.07 7.45
N PRO A 283 4.59 -11.43 6.41
CA PRO A 283 4.03 -11.46 5.05
C PRO A 283 4.18 -12.85 4.40
N THR A 284 3.25 -13.76 4.65
CA THR A 284 3.27 -15.12 4.12
C THR A 284 2.27 -15.31 2.99
N GLY A 285 2.74 -15.83 1.85
CA GLY A 285 1.89 -16.09 0.67
C GLY A 285 1.48 -14.84 -0.12
N ILE A 286 2.00 -13.67 0.24
CA ILE A 286 1.78 -12.41 -0.49
C ILE A 286 2.75 -12.35 -1.68
N LYS A 287 2.26 -11.94 -2.84
CA LYS A 287 3.10 -11.63 -4.00
C LYS A 287 3.18 -10.12 -4.20
N LEU A 288 4.29 -9.67 -4.76
CA LEU A 288 4.45 -8.28 -5.19
C LEU A 288 3.35 -7.89 -6.19
N GLY A 289 2.82 -6.69 -6.03
CA GLY A 289 1.76 -6.13 -6.87
C GLY A 289 0.35 -6.62 -6.54
N MET A 290 0.15 -7.47 -5.53
CA MET A 290 -1.22 -7.82 -5.08
C MET A 290 -1.91 -6.59 -4.50
N ASN A 291 -3.15 -6.35 -4.93
CA ASN A 291 -4.01 -5.32 -4.36
C ASN A 291 -4.48 -5.71 -2.95
N ALA A 292 -4.60 -4.70 -2.09
CA ALA A 292 -5.06 -4.86 -0.73
C ALA A 292 -5.96 -3.70 -0.29
N ASP A 293 -6.98 -4.06 0.48
CA ASP A 293 -7.74 -3.15 1.33
C ASP A 293 -7.03 -3.02 2.67
N VAL A 294 -6.80 -1.79 3.12
CA VAL A 294 -6.15 -1.49 4.39
C VAL A 294 -7.07 -0.66 5.25
N THR A 295 -7.33 -1.17 6.45
CA THR A 295 -8.12 -0.51 7.49
C THR A 295 -7.17 -0.05 8.60
N ILE A 296 -6.96 1.26 8.73
CA ILE A 296 -6.11 1.88 9.73
C ILE A 296 -6.97 2.28 10.93
N ALA A 297 -6.62 1.84 12.14
CA ALA A 297 -7.29 2.26 13.36
C ALA A 297 -6.69 3.58 13.87
N VAL A 298 -7.44 4.69 13.74
CA VAL A 298 -6.98 6.03 14.15
C VAL A 298 -7.27 6.34 15.61
N GLN A 299 -8.36 5.80 16.13
CA GLN A 299 -8.72 5.89 17.55
C GLN A 299 -9.35 4.57 17.97
N SER A 300 -8.99 4.09 19.14
CA SER A 300 -9.54 2.86 19.71
C SER A 300 -9.80 3.04 21.19
N LYS A 301 -10.91 2.49 21.68
CA LYS A 301 -11.21 2.47 23.10
C LYS A 301 -11.76 1.11 23.50
N ASP A 302 -11.11 0.52 24.51
CA ASP A 302 -11.53 -0.75 25.08
C ASP A 302 -12.58 -0.55 26.16
N ASN A 303 -13.49 -1.52 26.29
CA ASN A 303 -14.54 -1.54 27.32
C ASN A 303 -15.43 -0.28 27.35
N ALA A 304 -15.69 0.32 26.17
CA ALA A 304 -16.60 1.44 26.04
C ALA A 304 -18.05 0.98 26.22
N ILE A 305 -18.84 1.76 26.96
CA ILE A 305 -20.30 1.58 27.01
C ILE A 305 -20.85 2.12 25.70
N VAL A 306 -21.50 1.29 24.90
CA VAL A 306 -21.94 1.67 23.55
C VAL A 306 -23.43 1.53 23.34
N ILE A 307 -23.94 2.37 22.45
CA ILE A 307 -25.26 2.25 21.84
C ILE A 307 -25.11 2.22 20.31
N PRO A 308 -26.00 1.54 19.56
CA PRO A 308 -26.06 1.68 18.11
C PRO A 308 -26.27 3.15 17.70
N GLU A 309 -25.66 3.59 16.61
CA GLU A 309 -25.80 4.96 16.09
C GLU A 309 -27.28 5.33 15.89
N GLU A 310 -28.12 4.38 15.46
CA GLU A 310 -29.55 4.62 15.21
C GLU A 310 -30.38 4.83 16.48
N ALA A 311 -29.80 4.55 17.66
CA ALA A 311 -30.43 4.84 18.94
C ALA A 311 -30.25 6.31 19.37
N LEU A 312 -29.33 7.04 18.74
CA LEU A 312 -29.06 8.43 19.04
C LEU A 312 -30.21 9.33 18.56
N VAL A 313 -30.71 10.17 19.45
CA VAL A 313 -31.70 11.20 19.15
C VAL A 313 -31.08 12.55 19.46
N GLU A 314 -30.82 13.34 18.42
CA GLU A 314 -30.30 14.70 18.60
C GLU A 314 -31.44 15.73 18.54
N SER A 315 -31.51 16.60 19.54
CA SER A 315 -32.47 17.70 19.58
C SER A 315 -31.86 18.92 20.25
N ASN A 316 -31.94 20.09 19.60
CA ASN A 316 -31.39 21.36 20.09
C ASN A 316 -29.90 21.26 20.52
N SER A 317 -29.08 20.60 19.70
CA SER A 317 -27.64 20.36 19.95
C SER A 317 -27.33 19.57 21.24
N LYS A 318 -28.31 18.86 21.77
CA LYS A 318 -28.17 17.90 22.87
C LYS A 318 -28.47 16.49 22.37
N LYS A 319 -27.73 15.51 22.89
CA LYS A 319 -27.82 14.10 22.52
C LYS A 319 -28.64 13.34 23.56
N TYR A 320 -29.57 12.53 23.09
CA TYR A 320 -30.48 11.76 23.93
C TYR A 320 -30.55 10.31 23.46
N VAL A 321 -30.91 9.43 24.38
CA VAL A 321 -31.31 8.05 24.08
C VAL A 321 -32.66 7.75 24.74
N ARG A 322 -33.50 6.99 24.05
CA ARG A 322 -34.78 6.52 24.61
C ARG A 322 -34.55 5.24 25.38
N VAL A 323 -34.71 5.29 26.70
CA VAL A 323 -34.62 4.11 27.58
C VAL A 323 -36.03 3.61 27.91
N GLU A 324 -36.23 2.30 27.92
CA GLU A 324 -37.50 1.69 28.33
C GLU A 324 -37.78 1.93 29.82
N ASP A 325 -38.97 2.44 30.14
CA ASP A 325 -39.39 2.71 31.53
C ASP A 325 -40.04 1.46 32.14
N THR A 326 -39.23 0.67 32.86
CA THR A 326 -39.68 -0.56 33.54
C THR A 326 -40.59 -0.32 34.75
N THR A 327 -40.74 0.94 35.21
CA THR A 327 -41.51 1.26 36.43
C THR A 327 -43.02 1.40 36.19
N LYS A 328 -43.46 1.44 34.93
CA LYS A 328 -44.89 1.53 34.53
C LYS A 328 -45.43 0.24 33.90
N SER A 329 -44.78 -0.89 34.14
CA SER A 329 -45.25 -2.21 33.72
C SER A 329 -46.02 -2.91 34.85
N ASN A 330 -47.11 -2.31 35.33
CA ASN A 330 -48.09 -2.99 36.20
C ASN A 330 -49.48 -2.44 35.92
N ASN A 331 -50.00 -2.72 34.72
CA ASN A 331 -51.42 -2.93 34.41
C ASN A 331 -51.60 -2.87 32.89
N MET A 332 -51.19 -3.92 32.17
CA MET A 332 -51.88 -4.29 30.93
C MET A 332 -51.77 -5.80 30.79
N GLN A 333 -52.93 -6.44 30.92
CA GLN A 333 -53.17 -7.86 30.78
C GLN A 333 -52.60 -8.36 29.45
N SER A 334 -51.84 -9.46 29.56
CA SER A 334 -51.46 -10.39 28.50
C SER A 334 -52.52 -10.51 27.40
N ASN A 335 -52.16 -10.14 26.17
CA ASN A 335 -52.68 -10.83 25.00
C ASN A 335 -51.51 -11.15 24.06
N ASN A 336 -51.40 -12.44 23.78
CA ASN A 336 -50.32 -13.05 23.03
C ASN A 336 -50.32 -12.52 21.59
N ASN A 337 -49.13 -12.28 21.05
CA ASN A 337 -48.85 -12.12 19.63
C ASN A 337 -49.11 -10.73 18.99
N SER A 338 -48.39 -9.69 19.43
CA SER A 338 -47.98 -8.58 18.57
C SER A 338 -46.96 -7.69 19.29
N SER A 339 -45.77 -7.52 18.72
CA SER A 339 -44.74 -6.57 19.15
C SER A 339 -45.20 -5.13 18.93
N ASN A 340 -46.20 -4.70 19.70
CA ASN A 340 -46.70 -3.34 19.74
C ASN A 340 -46.50 -2.82 21.16
N ALA A 341 -45.23 -2.73 21.57
CA ALA A 341 -44.85 -2.05 22.78
C ALA A 341 -45.17 -0.56 22.59
N THR A 342 -46.34 -0.14 23.07
CA THR A 342 -46.62 1.26 23.41
C THR A 342 -45.66 1.60 24.54
N SER A 343 -44.43 1.91 24.16
CA SER A 343 -43.30 1.89 25.08
C SER A 343 -43.32 3.17 25.88
N ASN A 344 -43.75 3.07 27.14
CA ASN A 344 -43.39 4.05 28.16
C ASN A 344 -41.87 4.18 28.10
N SER A 345 -41.40 5.29 27.54
CA SER A 345 -39.98 5.52 27.30
C SER A 345 -39.58 6.85 27.89
N LYS A 346 -38.41 6.88 28.50
CA LYS A 346 -37.80 8.07 29.07
C LYS A 346 -36.68 8.51 28.14
N LEU A 347 -36.73 9.78 27.71
CA LEU A 347 -35.59 10.43 27.07
C LEU A 347 -34.54 10.74 28.14
N VAL A 348 -33.36 10.15 27.98
CA VAL A 348 -32.21 10.35 28.86
C VAL A 348 -31.16 11.14 28.08
N GLU A 349 -30.75 12.29 28.60
CA GLU A 349 -29.65 13.07 28.04
C GLU A 349 -28.34 12.31 28.24
N ILE A 350 -27.55 12.18 27.18
CA ILE A 350 -26.30 11.43 27.18
C ILE A 350 -25.13 12.33 26.77
N THR A 351 -23.93 11.98 27.26
CA THR A 351 -22.67 12.57 26.80
C THR A 351 -21.92 11.54 25.99
N THR A 352 -21.63 11.83 24.73
CA THR A 352 -20.95 10.89 23.83
C THR A 352 -19.44 11.07 23.85
N GLY A 353 -18.73 10.01 23.47
CA GLY A 353 -17.28 9.96 23.32
C GLY A 353 -16.89 9.64 21.88
N LEU A 354 -16.20 8.52 21.70
CA LEU A 354 -15.84 8.02 20.36
C LEU A 354 -17.09 7.61 19.57
N GLU A 355 -17.24 8.17 18.37
CA GLU A 355 -18.32 7.89 17.43
C GLU A 355 -17.76 7.10 16.24
N THR A 356 -18.37 5.94 15.97
CA THR A 356 -18.06 5.04 14.86
C THR A 356 -19.31 4.86 14.00
N GLU A 357 -19.18 4.26 12.81
CA GLU A 357 -20.31 4.12 11.88
C GLU A 357 -21.49 3.30 12.46
N ASP A 358 -21.20 2.28 13.26
CA ASP A 358 -22.22 1.39 13.83
C ASP A 358 -22.58 1.74 15.29
N TYR A 359 -21.66 2.37 16.03
CA TYR A 359 -21.74 2.51 17.48
C TYR A 359 -21.21 3.85 17.99
N ILE A 360 -21.85 4.33 19.06
CA ILE A 360 -21.43 5.51 19.80
C ILE A 360 -21.05 5.12 21.21
N GLU A 361 -19.89 5.56 21.67
CA GLU A 361 -19.56 5.54 23.09
C GLU A 361 -20.42 6.53 23.87
N VAL A 362 -21.02 6.05 24.96
CA VAL A 362 -21.69 6.87 25.96
C VAL A 362 -20.87 6.93 27.24
N THR A 363 -20.40 8.13 27.60
CA THR A 363 -19.61 8.37 28.82
C THR A 363 -20.47 8.66 30.04
N LYS A 364 -21.68 9.21 29.83
CA LYS A 364 -22.67 9.52 30.88
C LYS A 364 -24.09 9.38 30.35
N GLY A 365 -24.99 8.94 31.22
CA GLY A 365 -26.44 8.94 31.00
C GLY A 365 -27.07 7.55 31.01
N VAL A 366 -26.40 6.53 30.47
CA VAL A 366 -26.86 5.14 30.49
C VAL A 366 -25.82 4.19 31.05
N THR A 367 -26.27 3.03 31.51
CA THR A 367 -25.43 1.99 32.09
C THR A 367 -25.55 0.66 31.32
N GLU A 368 -24.53 -0.18 31.44
CA GLU A 368 -24.52 -1.51 30.83
C GLU A 368 -25.74 -2.34 31.28
N GLY A 369 -26.41 -2.98 30.32
CA GLY A 369 -27.61 -3.79 30.55
C GLY A 369 -28.93 -3.05 30.39
N GLU A 370 -28.94 -1.72 30.25
CA GLU A 370 -30.18 -0.97 30.00
C GLU A 370 -30.75 -1.26 28.60
N THR A 371 -32.08 -1.40 28.51
CA THR A 371 -32.78 -1.56 27.22
C THR A 371 -33.12 -0.20 26.65
N ILE A 372 -32.62 0.07 25.45
CA ILE A 372 -32.87 1.29 24.68
C ILE A 372 -33.75 1.00 23.47
N LEU A 373 -34.46 2.01 23.01
CA LEU A 373 -35.38 1.94 21.88
C LEU A 373 -34.78 2.60 20.64
N VAL A 374 -34.63 1.81 19.58
CA VAL A 374 -34.22 2.24 18.24
C VAL A 374 -35.48 2.44 17.40
N GLN A 375 -35.65 3.61 16.81
CA GLN A 375 -36.83 3.91 16.01
C GLN A 375 -36.69 3.28 14.62
N LEU A 376 -37.62 2.38 14.25
CA LEU A 376 -37.61 1.81 12.90
C LEU A 376 -38.18 2.83 11.91
N PRO A 377 -37.58 2.97 10.70
CA PRO A 377 -38.15 3.81 9.66
C PRO A 377 -39.56 3.29 9.32
N SER A 378 -40.54 4.20 9.36
CA SER A 378 -41.91 3.86 8.98
C SER A 378 -41.98 3.80 7.45
N SER A 379 -42.11 2.60 6.89
CA SER A 379 -42.36 2.43 5.47
C SER A 379 -43.75 2.99 5.12
N SER A 380 -43.78 4.20 4.55
CA SER A 380 -45.00 4.77 3.98
C SER A 380 -45.23 4.17 2.59
N SER A 381 -45.92 3.03 2.51
CA SER A 381 -46.43 2.52 1.24
C SER A 381 -47.63 3.37 0.80
N SER A 382 -47.42 4.30 -0.13
CA SER A 382 -48.50 5.03 -0.79
C SER A 382 -49.15 4.11 -1.85
N THR A 383 -50.24 3.45 -1.49
CA THR A 383 -51.08 2.72 -2.45
C THR A 383 -51.85 3.75 -3.29
N ASN A 384 -51.39 3.99 -4.53
CA ASN A 384 -52.11 4.78 -5.51
C ASN A 384 -53.19 3.89 -6.17
N THR A 385 -54.42 3.93 -5.64
CA THR A 385 -55.59 3.33 -6.29
C THR A 385 -56.02 4.20 -7.47
N GLN A 386 -55.50 3.91 -8.66
CA GLN A 386 -55.98 4.50 -9.90
C GLN A 386 -57.15 3.66 -10.45
N GLN A 387 -58.31 4.30 -10.39
CA GLN A 387 -59.63 3.87 -10.83
C GLN A 387 -59.67 3.71 -12.36
N GLY A 388 -60.24 2.60 -12.83
CA GLY A 388 -60.40 2.27 -14.24
C GLY A 388 -61.32 3.24 -15.00
N GLY A 389 -60.95 3.51 -16.25
CA GLY A 389 -61.71 4.28 -17.23
C GLY A 389 -61.59 3.64 -18.61
N MET A 390 -62.72 3.54 -19.29
CA MET A 390 -63.03 2.64 -20.41
C MET A 390 -63.02 3.39 -21.76
N GLY A 391 -62.43 2.77 -22.79
CA GLY A 391 -62.89 2.82 -24.20
C GLY A 391 -62.50 4.00 -25.12
N GLY A 392 -62.00 3.68 -26.33
CA GLY A 392 -62.00 4.60 -27.48
C GLY A 392 -60.97 4.27 -28.59
N PRO A 393 -61.36 4.02 -29.86
CA PRO A 393 -60.54 3.30 -30.86
C PRO A 393 -59.87 4.19 -31.92
N GLY A 394 -58.78 3.69 -32.53
CA GLY A 394 -58.16 4.24 -33.75
C GLY A 394 -56.65 4.03 -33.75
N GLY A 395 -55.96 3.65 -34.82
CA GLY A 395 -56.33 3.37 -36.19
C GLY A 395 -55.16 2.63 -36.84
N SER A 396 -55.51 1.74 -37.76
CA SER A 396 -54.58 1.00 -38.61
C SER A 396 -54.04 1.89 -39.73
N MET A 397 -52.72 1.92 -39.90
CA MET A 397 -51.94 2.28 -41.11
C MET A 397 -50.46 2.10 -40.70
N GLY A 398 -49.59 1.34 -41.34
CA GLY A 398 -49.56 0.84 -42.71
C GLY A 398 -48.25 1.28 -43.36
N SER A 399 -47.50 0.32 -43.94
CA SER A 399 -46.36 0.53 -44.86
C SER A 399 -45.09 1.10 -44.24
N GLY A 400 -43.88 0.58 -44.43
CA GLY A 400 -43.22 -0.01 -45.60
C GLY A 400 -41.77 0.51 -45.51
N GLY A 401 -40.76 -0.35 -45.39
CA GLY A 401 -39.94 -0.77 -46.52
C GLY A 401 -38.72 0.15 -46.73
N GLY A 402 -37.50 -0.39 -46.75
CA GLY A 402 -36.35 0.29 -47.37
C GLY A 402 -34.99 0.16 -46.66
N MET A 403 -34.28 -0.94 -46.91
CA MET A 403 -32.83 -0.90 -47.25
C MET A 403 -32.70 -0.38 -48.71
N PRO A 404 -31.50 -0.06 -49.30
CA PRO A 404 -30.10 -0.24 -48.87
C PRO A 404 -29.14 0.95 -49.20
N SER A 405 -27.83 0.75 -48.95
CA SER A 405 -26.69 1.10 -49.86
C SER A 405 -25.73 2.24 -49.46
N GLY A 406 -24.42 1.95 -49.69
CA GLY A 406 -23.30 2.88 -49.83
C GLY A 406 -22.21 2.68 -48.74
N GLY A 407 -20.98 2.20 -48.97
CA GLY A 407 -20.20 2.01 -50.19
C GLY A 407 -19.17 3.13 -50.41
N GLY A 408 -17.87 2.86 -50.23
CA GLY A 408 -16.72 3.67 -50.69
C GLY A 408 -15.73 4.04 -49.58
N GLN A 409 -14.50 3.47 -49.49
CA GLN A 409 -13.31 3.73 -50.33
C GLN A 409 -12.78 5.16 -50.09
N GLY A 410 -11.53 5.48 -49.77
CA GLY A 410 -10.23 4.80 -49.70
C GLY A 410 -9.19 5.95 -49.56
N GLY A 411 -7.93 5.65 -49.22
CA GLY A 411 -6.86 6.66 -49.29
C GLY A 411 -5.69 6.40 -48.35
N GLY A 412 -4.68 5.70 -48.88
CA GLY A 412 -3.34 5.65 -48.29
C GLY A 412 -2.38 6.64 -48.93
N GLN A 413 -1.11 6.51 -48.52
CA GLN A 413 0.12 7.17 -48.99
C GLN A 413 0.38 8.58 -48.45
N SER A 414 1.61 9.02 -48.19
CA SER A 414 2.94 8.40 -48.07
C SER A 414 3.93 9.54 -47.78
N SER A 415 5.15 9.16 -47.42
CA SER A 415 6.40 9.92 -47.60
C SER A 415 6.74 10.92 -46.48
N SER A 416 7.99 11.15 -46.10
CA SER A 416 9.23 10.38 -45.98
C SER A 416 10.33 11.41 -45.73
N ASN A 417 11.23 11.10 -44.81
CA ASN A 417 12.67 11.39 -44.86
C ASN A 417 13.14 12.85 -44.94
N SER A 418 13.95 13.28 -43.96
CA SER A 418 15.16 14.03 -44.29
C SER A 418 16.28 13.77 -43.29
N LYS A 419 17.41 13.41 -43.86
CA LYS A 419 18.75 13.30 -43.29
C LYS A 419 19.41 14.68 -43.46
N SER A 420 20.07 15.20 -42.44
CA SER A 420 20.97 16.35 -42.59
C SER A 420 22.19 16.17 -41.70
N THR A 421 23.35 16.17 -42.35
CA THR A 421 24.71 16.22 -41.81
C THR A 421 25.29 17.62 -42.03
N SER A 422 26.15 18.03 -41.10
CA SER A 422 27.19 19.09 -41.15
C SER A 422 26.99 20.08 -39.98
N GLY A 423 27.95 20.44 -39.14
CA GLY A 423 29.38 20.15 -39.04
C GLY A 423 30.00 21.17 -38.07
N LYS A 424 30.90 20.71 -37.19
CA LYS A 424 32.11 21.40 -36.70
C LYS A 424 32.84 20.50 -35.71
#